data_AF-J1JNX6-F1
#
_entry.id   AF-J1JNX6-F1
#
_cell.length_a   1.000
_cell.length_b   1.000
_cell.length_c   1.000
_cell.angle_alpha   90.00
_cell.angle_beta   90.00
_cell.angle_gamma   90.00
#
_symmetry.space_group_name_H-M   'P 1'
#
loop_
_entity.id
_entity.type
_entity.pdbx_description
1 polymer ?
#
loop_
_entity_poly.entity_id
_entity_poly.type
_entity_poly.pdbx_seq_one_letter_code
_entity_poly.pdbx_strand_id
1 'polypeptide(L)'
;MAEVNVRNFNINFGPQHPAAHGVLRMVLELDGEVVERVDPHIGLLHRGTEKLMETKTYLQAGPYLDRLDYVAPMNQEHAFVLAIEKLLGVEIPKRGQLIRVLFSEIGRILNHLLNVTTQAMDVGALTPPLWGFEQREKLMIFYERACGARLHANYFRPGGVHQDLPESLIEDIGNFIDPFLVSLGRLDALVTPNRIFKQRNVDIGVVSIDEAWARGFSGVMIRGAGVPWDLRKNQPYECYDEMEFDIPVGKNSDCYDRYLIRMEEMRQSAKIMRQCVDRLLSTENNGPVSSLDRKIVPPKRCEMKSSMEALIHHFKLYTEGFHTPPGEVYVAVEAPKGEFGVYLISDGTNKPYRVKLRAPGFAHLQAMDFLTRGHMLADATAILGSIDIVFGEVDR
;
A
#
# COMPACT_ATOMS: atom_id res chain seq x y z
N MET A 1 26.26 45.02 19.63
CA MET A 1 25.01 44.39 20.12
C MET A 1 25.41 42.99 20.56
N ALA A 2 25.21 42.64 21.82
CA ALA A 2 25.49 41.26 22.26
C ALA A 2 24.54 40.34 21.48
N GLU A 3 25.09 39.37 20.75
CA GLU A 3 24.30 38.28 20.18
C GLU A 3 23.64 37.55 21.35
N VAL A 4 22.35 37.84 21.56
CA VAL A 4 21.53 37.04 22.46
C VAL A 4 21.39 35.70 21.76
N ASN A 5 22.11 34.68 22.23
CA ASN A 5 21.93 33.31 21.74
C ASN A 5 20.45 32.95 21.88
N VAL A 6 19.74 32.88 20.75
CA VAL A 6 18.35 32.42 20.69
C VAL A 6 18.35 31.00 21.24
N ARG A 7 17.61 30.80 22.34
CA ARG A 7 17.58 29.52 23.03
C ARG A 7 16.44 28.71 22.46
N ASN A 8 16.77 27.84 21.50
CA ASN A 8 15.81 26.92 20.90
C ASN A 8 15.18 26.02 21.97
N PHE A 9 13.87 25.83 21.88
CA PHE A 9 13.11 24.98 22.80
C PHE A 9 12.92 23.60 22.18
N ASN A 10 13.33 22.56 22.90
CA ASN A 10 13.25 21.19 22.41
C ASN A 10 12.00 20.51 22.97
N ILE A 11 11.10 20.06 22.09
CA ILE A 11 9.88 19.32 22.44
C ILE A 11 9.98 17.90 21.91
N ASN A 12 9.63 16.93 22.77
CA ASN A 12 9.40 15.55 22.34
C ASN A 12 7.93 15.38 21.96
N PHE A 13 7.67 15.13 20.69
CA PHE A 13 6.35 14.73 20.19
C PHE A 13 6.29 13.19 20.14
N GLY A 14 5.48 12.59 21.02
CA GLY A 14 5.35 11.13 21.15
C GLY A 14 6.28 10.50 22.20
N PRO A 15 6.34 9.15 22.30
CA PRO A 15 5.80 8.15 21.38
C PRO A 15 4.27 7.98 21.44
N GLN A 16 3.63 8.42 22.52
CA GLN A 16 2.18 8.36 22.68
C GLN A 16 1.58 9.73 22.35
N HIS A 17 1.05 9.88 21.14
CA HIS A 17 0.31 11.07 20.72
C HIS A 17 -0.74 10.69 19.66
N PRO A 18 -1.98 11.21 19.70
CA PRO A 18 -3.02 10.85 18.74
C PRO A 18 -2.61 11.08 17.27
N ALA A 19 -2.04 12.25 16.98
CA ALA A 19 -1.59 12.60 15.63
C ALA A 19 -0.31 11.88 15.18
N ALA A 20 0.31 11.04 16.02
CA ALA A 20 1.45 10.22 15.62
C ALA A 20 1.01 8.90 14.97
N HIS A 21 -0.29 8.57 14.93
CA HIS A 21 -0.86 7.36 14.30
C HIS A 21 -0.07 6.06 14.54
N GLY A 22 0.31 5.82 15.79
CA GLY A 22 1.12 4.68 16.17
C GLY A 22 2.20 5.09 17.15
N VAL A 23 3.43 4.70 16.84
CA VAL A 23 4.60 4.92 17.71
C VAL A 23 5.68 5.68 16.95
N LEU A 24 5.60 7.01 17.01
CA LEU A 24 6.62 7.89 16.48
C LEU A 24 7.09 8.84 17.57
N ARG A 25 8.41 8.97 17.71
CA ARG A 25 9.03 9.99 18.55
C ARG A 25 9.72 11.01 17.64
N MET A 26 9.18 12.22 17.55
CA MET A 26 9.84 13.34 16.87
C MET A 26 10.43 14.29 17.91
N VAL A 27 11.73 14.54 17.82
CA VAL A 27 12.38 15.61 18.60
C VAL A 27 12.35 16.87 17.74
N LEU A 28 11.60 17.87 18.19
CA LEU A 28 11.40 19.13 17.49
C LEU A 28 12.23 20.21 18.20
N GLU A 29 13.05 20.93 17.45
CA GLU A 29 13.70 22.16 17.90
C GLU A 29 12.90 23.35 17.36
N LEU A 30 12.35 24.14 18.27
CA LEU A 30 11.44 25.25 17.96
C LEU A 30 12.09 26.60 18.29
N ASP A 31 11.91 27.57 17.42
CA ASP A 31 12.04 29.00 17.73
C ASP A 31 10.64 29.60 17.86
N GLY A 32 10.17 29.74 19.11
CA GLY A 32 8.78 30.08 19.41
C GLY A 32 7.81 28.99 18.91
N GLU A 33 7.05 29.29 17.86
CA GLU A 33 6.10 28.36 17.22
C GLU A 33 6.64 27.73 15.93
N VAL A 34 7.74 28.26 15.39
CA VAL A 34 8.31 27.84 14.10
C VAL A 34 9.27 26.69 14.33
N VAL A 35 9.14 25.66 13.50
CA VAL A 35 10.00 24.48 13.52
C VAL A 35 11.30 24.78 12.76
N GLU A 36 12.44 24.73 13.46
CA GLU A 36 13.76 24.87 12.84
C GLU A 36 14.36 23.54 12.42
N ARG A 37 14.14 22.50 13.23
CA ARG A 37 14.68 21.16 12.97
C ARG A 37 13.78 20.08 13.55
N VAL A 38 13.68 18.97 12.82
CA VAL A 38 12.97 17.76 13.26
C VAL A 38 13.87 16.55 13.15
N ASP A 39 13.95 15.77 14.23
CA ASP A 39 14.62 14.48 14.25
C ASP A 39 13.60 13.36 14.55
N PRO A 40 13.11 12.65 13.52
CA PRO A 40 12.18 11.53 13.70
C PRO A 40 12.95 10.27 14.14
N HIS A 41 12.83 9.92 15.43
CA HIS A 41 13.31 8.65 15.95
C HIS A 41 12.33 7.52 15.61
N ILE A 42 12.80 6.61 14.77
CA ILE A 42 12.10 5.41 14.33
C ILE A 42 12.70 4.15 14.96
N GLY A 43 12.14 2.98 14.69
CA GLY A 43 12.59 1.69 15.19
C GLY A 43 11.83 1.18 16.42
N LEU A 44 10.83 1.91 16.91
CA LEU A 44 9.99 1.50 18.04
C LEU A 44 9.12 0.28 17.70
N LEU A 45 8.80 0.08 16.41
CA LEU A 45 8.05 -1.08 15.91
C LEU A 45 8.93 -2.04 15.10
N HIS A 46 10.26 -1.94 15.20
CA HIS A 46 11.16 -2.81 14.47
C HIS A 46 11.10 -4.24 15.02
N ARG A 47 10.76 -5.20 14.15
CA ARG A 47 10.54 -6.61 14.53
C ARG A 47 11.56 -7.57 13.90
N GLY A 48 12.55 -7.05 13.16
CA GLY A 48 13.50 -7.87 12.43
C GLY A 48 12.82 -8.75 11.37
N THR A 49 11.81 -8.21 10.68
CA THR A 49 10.99 -8.94 9.70
C THR A 49 11.83 -9.52 8.58
N GLU A 50 12.72 -8.72 7.99
CA GLU A 50 13.64 -9.16 6.94
C GLU A 50 14.53 -10.32 7.43
N LYS A 51 14.96 -10.29 8.70
CA LYS A 51 15.79 -11.37 9.28
C LYS A 51 14.99 -12.65 9.52
N LEU A 52 13.73 -12.53 9.94
CA LEU A 52 12.85 -13.67 10.11
C LEU A 52 12.57 -14.35 8.76
N MET A 53 12.38 -13.56 7.69
CA MET A 53 12.14 -14.09 6.34
C MET A 53 13.29 -14.97 5.84
N GLU A 54 14.55 -14.65 6.16
CA GLU A 54 15.73 -15.48 5.78
C GLU A 54 15.67 -16.90 6.38
N THR A 55 15.00 -17.08 7.53
CA THR A 55 14.91 -18.39 8.20
C THR A 55 13.76 -19.26 7.70
N LYS A 56 12.80 -18.66 7.01
CA LYS A 56 11.52 -19.27 6.61
C LYS A 56 11.48 -19.55 5.11
N THR A 57 10.68 -20.54 4.70
CA THR A 57 10.44 -20.80 3.27
C THR A 57 9.63 -19.67 2.63
N TYR A 58 9.67 -19.52 1.30
CA TYR A 58 8.91 -18.51 0.56
C TYR A 58 7.42 -18.44 0.95
N LEU A 59 6.73 -19.59 1.06
CA LEU A 59 5.31 -19.65 1.40
C LEU A 59 5.03 -19.20 2.85
N GLN A 60 5.92 -19.56 3.78
CA GLN A 60 5.85 -19.16 5.18
C GLN A 60 6.22 -17.68 5.39
N ALA A 61 6.98 -17.10 4.47
CA ALA A 61 7.41 -15.71 4.53
C ALA A 61 6.31 -14.72 4.07
N GLY A 62 5.36 -15.16 3.23
CA GLY A 62 4.25 -14.32 2.74
C GLY A 62 3.52 -13.48 3.80
N PRO A 63 3.04 -14.08 4.92
CA PRO A 63 2.35 -13.36 6.00
C PRO A 63 3.11 -12.21 6.66
N TYR A 64 4.44 -12.14 6.52
CA TYR A 64 5.17 -11.00 7.08
C TYR A 64 4.79 -9.70 6.35
N LEU A 65 4.51 -9.77 5.06
CA LEU A 65 4.21 -8.60 4.23
C LEU A 65 2.83 -8.01 4.53
N ASP A 66 1.84 -8.86 4.81
CA ASP A 66 0.52 -8.45 5.29
C ASP A 66 0.56 -7.59 6.55
N ARG A 67 1.63 -7.77 7.33
CA ARG A 67 1.81 -7.13 8.63
C ARG A 67 2.75 -5.93 8.58
N LEU A 68 3.31 -5.61 7.41
CA LEU A 68 4.13 -4.42 7.21
C LEU A 68 3.23 -3.21 7.04
N ASP A 69 2.64 -3.05 5.86
CA ASP A 69 1.54 -2.12 5.65
C ASP A 69 0.23 -2.84 5.92
N TYR A 70 -0.19 -2.82 7.19
CA TYR A 70 -1.42 -3.46 7.65
C TYR A 70 -2.71 -2.82 7.09
N VAL A 71 -2.59 -1.73 6.32
CA VAL A 71 -3.73 -1.05 5.70
C VAL A 71 -4.02 -1.61 4.31
N ALA A 72 -2.97 -1.92 3.54
CA ALA A 72 -3.06 -2.49 2.19
C ALA A 72 -2.29 -3.82 2.07
N PRO A 73 -2.68 -4.87 2.82
CA PRO A 73 -1.90 -6.11 2.92
C PRO A 73 -1.73 -6.82 1.56
N MET A 74 -2.81 -6.93 0.78
CA MET A 74 -2.76 -7.60 -0.53
C MET A 74 -1.81 -6.93 -1.52
N ASN A 75 -1.67 -5.59 -1.49
CA ASN A 75 -0.72 -4.88 -2.35
C ASN A 75 0.74 -5.22 -1.98
N GLN A 76 1.00 -5.48 -0.69
CA GLN A 76 2.32 -5.90 -0.21
C GLN A 76 2.63 -7.36 -0.57
N GLU A 77 1.64 -8.26 -0.41
CA GLU A 77 1.75 -9.65 -0.91
C GLU A 77 2.05 -9.67 -2.40
N HIS A 78 1.37 -8.81 -3.16
CA HIS A 78 1.46 -8.75 -4.61
C HIS A 78 2.91 -8.50 -5.07
N ALA A 79 3.60 -7.52 -4.48
CA ALA A 79 4.98 -7.21 -4.85
C ALA A 79 5.95 -8.37 -4.59
N PHE A 80 5.78 -9.09 -3.48
CA PHE A 80 6.63 -10.24 -3.16
C PHE A 80 6.34 -11.45 -4.03
N VAL A 81 5.06 -11.71 -4.29
CA VAL A 81 4.63 -12.80 -5.15
C VAL A 81 5.12 -12.56 -6.58
N LEU A 82 5.03 -11.33 -7.10
CA LEU A 82 5.60 -10.97 -8.39
C LEU A 82 7.14 -11.15 -8.42
N ALA A 83 7.84 -10.81 -7.34
CA ALA A 83 9.29 -11.03 -7.26
C ALA A 83 9.65 -12.52 -7.36
N ILE A 84 8.90 -13.38 -6.67
CA ILE A 84 9.07 -14.85 -6.75
C ILE A 84 8.71 -15.37 -8.15
N GLU A 85 7.63 -14.88 -8.75
CA GLU A 85 7.16 -15.31 -10.07
C GLU A 85 8.15 -14.91 -11.18
N LYS A 86 8.73 -13.71 -11.11
CA LYS A 86 9.81 -13.29 -12.03
C LYS A 86 11.07 -14.14 -11.86
N LEU A 87 11.41 -14.56 -10.64
CA LEU A 87 12.53 -15.48 -10.41
C LEU A 87 12.26 -16.88 -10.98
N LEU A 88 11.03 -17.39 -10.81
CA LEU A 88 10.65 -18.72 -11.30
C LEU A 88 10.37 -18.75 -12.81
N GLY A 89 10.10 -17.60 -13.44
CA GLY A 89 9.72 -17.52 -14.85
C GLY A 89 8.34 -18.12 -15.13
N VAL A 90 7.40 -17.99 -14.19
CA VAL A 90 6.05 -18.59 -14.28
C VAL A 90 5.06 -17.57 -14.79
N GLU A 91 4.34 -17.92 -15.84
CA GLU A 91 3.19 -17.15 -16.31
C GLU A 91 1.92 -17.48 -15.50
N ILE A 92 1.17 -16.44 -15.18
CA ILE A 92 -0.02 -16.51 -14.35
C ILE A 92 -1.24 -16.49 -15.26
N PRO A 93 -2.27 -17.31 -14.99
CA PRO A 93 -3.51 -17.24 -15.75
C PRO A 93 -4.18 -15.87 -15.67
N LYS A 94 -4.84 -15.46 -16.78
CA LYS A 94 -5.56 -14.18 -16.89
C LYS A 94 -6.59 -13.96 -15.78
N ARG A 95 -7.34 -14.99 -15.40
CA ARG A 95 -8.33 -14.90 -14.30
C ARG A 95 -7.66 -14.56 -12.97
N GLY A 96 -6.50 -15.16 -12.68
CA GLY A 96 -5.70 -14.88 -11.49
C GLY A 96 -5.20 -13.44 -11.45
N GLN A 97 -4.72 -12.93 -12.59
CA GLN A 97 -4.29 -11.54 -12.75
C GLN A 97 -5.45 -10.55 -12.52
N LEU A 98 -6.63 -10.79 -13.12
CA LEU A 98 -7.81 -9.94 -12.92
C LEU A 98 -8.25 -9.88 -11.45
N ILE A 99 -8.22 -11.02 -10.75
CA ILE A 99 -8.55 -11.08 -9.32
C ILE A 99 -7.53 -10.29 -8.51
N ARG A 100 -6.24 -10.41 -8.80
CA ARG A 100 -5.20 -9.66 -8.10
C ARG A 100 -5.31 -8.16 -8.31
N VAL A 101 -5.55 -7.71 -9.54
CA VAL A 101 -5.79 -6.29 -9.85
C VAL A 101 -7.05 -5.79 -9.13
N LEU A 102 -8.16 -6.54 -9.17
CA LEU A 102 -9.39 -6.18 -8.46
C LEU A 102 -9.15 -5.95 -6.96
N PHE A 103 -8.48 -6.89 -6.30
CA PHE A 103 -8.19 -6.78 -4.87
C PHE A 103 -7.10 -5.75 -4.55
N SER A 104 -6.15 -5.50 -5.44
CA SER A 104 -5.15 -4.45 -5.31
C SER A 104 -5.79 -3.05 -5.38
N GLU A 105 -6.82 -2.87 -6.20
CA GLU A 105 -7.60 -1.62 -6.26
C GLU A 105 -8.55 -1.47 -5.06
N ILE A 106 -9.14 -2.57 -4.56
CA ILE A 106 -9.84 -2.54 -3.27
C ILE A 106 -8.88 -2.13 -2.13
N GLY A 107 -7.68 -2.70 -2.11
CA GLY A 107 -6.62 -2.32 -1.17
C GLY A 107 -6.23 -0.84 -1.28
N ARG A 108 -6.24 -0.29 -2.50
CA ARG A 108 -6.01 1.15 -2.74
C ARG A 108 -7.12 2.02 -2.16
N ILE A 109 -8.38 1.66 -2.38
CA ILE A 109 -9.52 2.37 -1.78
C ILE A 109 -9.47 2.28 -0.24
N LEU A 110 -9.20 1.10 0.31
CA LEU A 110 -9.06 0.88 1.76
C LEU A 110 -8.00 1.80 2.38
N ASN A 111 -6.87 1.99 1.69
CA ASN A 111 -5.78 2.82 2.16
C ASN A 111 -6.09 4.31 2.05
N HIS A 112 -6.56 4.78 0.89
CA HIS A 112 -6.91 6.18 0.71
C HIS A 112 -8.07 6.61 1.62
N LEU A 113 -9.07 5.76 1.87
CA LEU A 113 -10.13 6.03 2.83
C LEU A 113 -9.57 6.23 4.24
N LEU A 114 -8.67 5.35 4.70
CA LEU A 114 -8.04 5.52 6.00
C LEU A 114 -7.23 6.82 6.04
N ASN A 115 -6.37 7.05 5.06
CA ASN A 115 -5.49 8.20 5.05
C ASN A 115 -6.27 9.53 4.99
N VAL A 116 -7.13 9.70 4.00
CA VAL A 116 -7.91 10.94 3.83
C VAL A 116 -8.72 11.27 5.08
N THR A 117 -9.34 10.25 5.70
CA THR A 117 -10.16 10.49 6.87
C THR A 117 -9.34 10.73 8.14
N THR A 118 -8.21 10.06 8.32
CA THR A 118 -7.31 10.28 9.46
C THR A 118 -6.57 11.61 9.35
N GLN A 119 -6.12 12.01 8.16
CA GLN A 119 -5.60 13.36 7.91
C GLN A 119 -6.64 14.42 8.26
N ALA A 120 -7.90 14.23 7.87
CA ALA A 120 -8.98 15.13 8.26
C ALA A 120 -9.18 15.18 9.79
N MET A 121 -9.06 14.03 10.47
CA MET A 121 -9.14 13.92 11.93
C MET A 121 -8.01 14.68 12.63
N ASP A 122 -6.78 14.59 12.13
CA ASP A 122 -5.61 15.29 12.70
C ASP A 122 -5.70 16.80 12.57
N VAL A 123 -6.34 17.28 11.49
CA VAL A 123 -6.64 18.70 11.30
C VAL A 123 -7.81 19.14 12.20
N GLY A 124 -8.66 18.21 12.63
CA GLY A 124 -9.73 18.41 13.62
C GLY A 124 -11.15 18.01 13.18
N ALA A 125 -11.33 17.46 11.98
CA ALA A 125 -12.64 17.03 11.47
C ALA A 125 -12.99 15.59 11.92
N LEU A 126 -13.99 15.46 12.78
CA LEU A 126 -14.36 14.17 13.40
C LEU A 126 -15.38 13.34 12.60
N THR A 127 -16.16 13.96 11.71
CA THR A 127 -17.20 13.29 10.92
C THR A 127 -16.66 12.40 9.79
N PRO A 128 -15.64 12.83 8.99
CA PRO A 128 -15.14 12.03 7.87
C PRO A 128 -14.68 10.61 8.24
N PRO A 129 -13.94 10.37 9.35
CA PRO A 129 -13.57 9.02 9.80
C PRO A 129 -14.75 8.07 9.94
N LEU A 130 -15.85 8.54 10.55
CA LEU A 130 -17.02 7.68 10.79
C LEU A 130 -17.67 7.24 9.48
N TRP A 131 -17.80 8.16 8.53
CA TRP A 131 -18.37 7.86 7.20
C TRP A 131 -17.44 7.00 6.36
N GLY A 132 -16.13 7.27 6.38
CA GLY A 132 -15.16 6.49 5.64
C GLY A 132 -15.00 5.07 6.18
N PHE A 133 -15.04 4.89 7.51
CA PHE A 133 -14.90 3.57 8.13
C PHE A 133 -16.11 2.67 7.89
N GLU A 134 -17.31 3.22 7.73
CA GLU A 134 -18.47 2.43 7.27
C GLU A 134 -18.22 1.80 5.89
N GLN A 135 -17.67 2.56 4.94
CA GLN A 135 -17.33 2.05 3.62
C GLN A 135 -16.17 1.06 3.68
N ARG A 136 -15.19 1.33 4.55
CA ARG A 136 -14.05 0.45 4.80
C ARG A 136 -14.51 -0.91 5.36
N GLU A 137 -15.51 -0.93 6.22
CA GLU A 137 -16.09 -2.16 6.77
C GLU A 137 -16.71 -3.03 5.67
N LYS A 138 -17.46 -2.42 4.73
CA LYS A 138 -18.04 -3.14 3.58
C LYS A 138 -16.96 -3.81 2.72
N LEU A 139 -15.84 -3.12 2.50
CA LEU A 139 -14.70 -3.69 1.77
C LEU A 139 -14.01 -4.83 2.56
N MET A 140 -13.92 -4.73 3.89
CA MET A 140 -13.39 -5.82 4.72
C MET A 140 -14.27 -7.08 4.71
N ILE A 141 -15.59 -6.94 4.52
CA ILE A 141 -16.48 -8.09 4.34
C ILE A 141 -16.14 -8.83 3.04
N PHE A 142 -15.72 -8.12 1.99
CA PHE A 142 -15.24 -8.77 0.76
C PHE A 142 -13.95 -9.55 0.99
N TYR A 143 -13.04 -9.02 1.82
CA TYR A 143 -11.82 -9.73 2.23
C TYR A 143 -12.20 -11.01 2.99
N GLU A 144 -13.10 -10.91 3.96
CA GLU A 144 -13.57 -12.04 4.75
C GLU A 144 -14.18 -13.14 3.87
N ARG A 145 -15.00 -12.76 2.89
CA ARG A 145 -15.61 -13.73 1.96
C ARG A 145 -14.60 -14.38 1.01
N ALA A 146 -13.52 -13.69 0.66
CA ALA A 146 -12.50 -14.20 -0.25
C ALA A 146 -11.48 -15.13 0.45
N CYS A 147 -11.01 -14.75 1.64
CA CYS A 147 -9.90 -15.44 2.32
C CYS A 147 -10.24 -15.96 3.73
N GLY A 148 -11.39 -15.59 4.29
CA GLY A 148 -11.79 -15.93 5.67
C GLY A 148 -11.25 -14.98 6.73
N ALA A 149 -10.46 -13.97 6.37
CA ALA A 149 -9.91 -12.97 7.27
C ALA A 149 -10.24 -11.55 6.80
N ARG A 150 -10.41 -10.63 7.76
CA ARG A 150 -10.83 -9.25 7.47
C ARG A 150 -9.69 -8.29 7.08
N LEU A 151 -8.47 -8.58 7.53
CA LEU A 151 -7.28 -7.75 7.29
C LEU A 151 -6.16 -8.57 6.66
N HIS A 152 -5.48 -9.41 7.44
CA HIS A 152 -4.37 -10.23 6.96
C HIS A 152 -4.89 -11.44 6.19
N ALA A 153 -4.81 -11.37 4.86
CA ALA A 153 -5.52 -12.28 3.96
C ALA A 153 -4.69 -13.51 3.56
N ASN A 154 -3.37 -13.36 3.41
CA ASN A 154 -2.47 -14.38 2.88
C ASN A 154 -3.02 -15.05 1.60
N TYR A 155 -3.58 -14.23 0.72
CA TYR A 155 -4.48 -14.65 -0.36
C TYR A 155 -3.73 -14.79 -1.68
N PHE A 156 -2.85 -13.84 -2.00
CA PHE A 156 -1.95 -13.94 -3.13
C PHE A 156 -0.82 -14.90 -2.81
N ARG A 157 -0.60 -15.83 -3.72
CA ARG A 157 0.41 -16.88 -3.58
C ARG A 157 1.26 -16.94 -4.83
N PRO A 158 2.53 -17.36 -4.72
CA PRO A 158 3.34 -17.67 -5.91
C PRO A 158 2.58 -18.59 -6.87
N GLY A 159 2.41 -18.16 -8.11
CA GLY A 159 1.67 -18.86 -9.15
C GLY A 159 0.19 -18.48 -9.26
N GLY A 160 -0.27 -17.38 -8.67
CA GLY A 160 -1.64 -16.85 -8.82
C GLY A 160 -2.34 -16.53 -7.50
N VAL A 161 -3.53 -17.09 -7.30
CA VAL A 161 -4.33 -16.85 -6.09
C VAL A 161 -4.63 -18.17 -5.41
N HIS A 162 -4.75 -18.15 -4.07
CA HIS A 162 -4.96 -19.36 -3.28
C HIS A 162 -6.30 -20.06 -3.58
N GLN A 163 -7.40 -19.30 -3.62
CA GLN A 163 -8.76 -19.80 -3.84
C GLN A 163 -9.50 -18.90 -4.82
N ASP A 164 -10.40 -19.48 -5.62
CA ASP A 164 -11.24 -18.73 -6.55
C ASP A 164 -12.33 -17.96 -5.81
N LEU A 165 -12.84 -16.90 -6.44
CA LEU A 165 -13.97 -16.13 -5.91
C LEU A 165 -15.29 -16.81 -6.29
N PRO A 166 -16.26 -16.85 -5.36
CA PRO A 166 -17.63 -17.22 -5.72
C PRO A 166 -18.25 -16.12 -6.60
N GLU A 167 -19.06 -16.51 -7.58
CA GLU A 167 -19.71 -15.58 -8.52
C GLU A 167 -20.54 -14.50 -7.80
N SER A 168 -21.24 -14.88 -6.73
CA SER A 168 -22.02 -13.95 -5.90
C SER A 168 -21.18 -12.81 -5.31
N LEU A 169 -19.91 -13.06 -4.99
CA LEU A 169 -19.03 -12.02 -4.45
C LEU A 169 -18.65 -11.01 -5.55
N ILE A 170 -18.51 -11.45 -6.79
CA ILE A 170 -18.18 -10.56 -7.92
C ILE A 170 -19.36 -9.61 -8.18
N GLU A 171 -20.59 -10.13 -8.14
CA GLU A 171 -21.82 -9.32 -8.26
C GLU A 171 -21.96 -8.33 -7.10
N ASP A 172 -21.70 -8.77 -5.87
CA ASP A 172 -21.75 -7.90 -4.68
C ASP A 172 -20.73 -6.77 -4.73
N ILE A 173 -19.52 -7.04 -5.26
CA ILE A 173 -18.50 -6.00 -5.50
C ILE A 173 -18.99 -5.01 -6.56
N GLY A 174 -19.62 -5.49 -7.64
CA GLY A 174 -20.23 -4.62 -8.66
C GLY A 174 -21.29 -3.69 -8.08
N ASN A 175 -22.19 -4.24 -7.25
CA ASN A 175 -23.26 -3.49 -6.58
C ASN A 175 -22.76 -2.46 -5.56
N PHE A 176 -21.53 -2.62 -5.05
CA PHE A 176 -20.93 -1.67 -4.11
C PHE A 176 -20.42 -0.38 -4.79
N ILE A 177 -20.05 -0.43 -6.07
CA ILE A 177 -19.35 0.67 -6.75
C ILE A 177 -20.20 1.95 -6.82
N ASP A 178 -21.46 1.85 -7.24
CA ASP A 178 -22.33 3.04 -7.39
C ASP A 178 -22.67 3.71 -6.05
N PRO A 179 -23.11 2.98 -5.00
CA PRO A 179 -23.28 3.57 -3.68
C PRO A 179 -22.00 4.17 -3.11
N PHE A 180 -20.84 3.54 -3.34
CA PHE A 180 -19.55 4.04 -2.89
C PHE A 180 -19.22 5.40 -3.51
N LEU A 181 -19.40 5.57 -4.83
CA LEU A 181 -19.17 6.85 -5.50
C LEU A 181 -20.07 7.98 -4.96
N VAL A 182 -21.32 7.66 -4.60
CA VAL A 182 -22.22 8.61 -3.93
C VAL A 182 -21.71 8.99 -2.55
N SER A 183 -21.27 8.01 -1.75
CA SER A 183 -20.66 8.28 -0.43
C SER A 183 -19.37 9.09 -0.53
N LEU A 184 -18.53 8.80 -1.52
CA LEU A 184 -17.31 9.54 -1.79
C LEU A 184 -17.61 10.98 -2.20
N GLY A 185 -18.62 11.21 -3.05
CA GLY A 185 -19.08 12.56 -3.41
C GLY A 185 -19.59 13.36 -2.21
N ARG A 186 -20.24 12.71 -1.23
CA ARG A 186 -20.65 13.37 0.03
C ARG A 186 -19.45 13.75 0.90
N LEU A 187 -18.43 12.89 0.98
CA LEU A 187 -17.18 13.20 1.68
C LEU A 187 -16.44 14.37 1.03
N ASP A 188 -16.35 14.37 -0.30
CA ASP A 188 -15.73 15.42 -1.10
C ASP A 188 -16.44 16.77 -0.89
N ALA A 189 -17.77 16.78 -0.94
CA ALA A 189 -18.58 17.98 -0.71
C ALA A 189 -18.39 18.60 0.68
N LEU A 190 -18.04 17.79 1.70
CA LEU A 190 -17.81 18.25 3.06
C LEU A 190 -16.40 18.84 3.25
N VAL A 191 -15.37 18.18 2.71
CA VAL A 191 -13.96 18.48 3.03
C VAL A 191 -13.35 19.42 1.99
N THR A 192 -13.56 19.18 0.70
CA THR A 192 -12.87 19.88 -0.39
C THR A 192 -13.18 21.37 -0.49
N PRO A 193 -14.44 21.84 -0.41
CA PRO A 193 -14.74 23.27 -0.45
C PRO A 193 -14.52 23.98 0.90
N ASN A 194 -14.24 23.25 1.99
CA ASN A 194 -14.14 23.82 3.32
C ASN A 194 -12.94 24.78 3.42
N ARG A 195 -13.23 26.03 3.78
CA ARG A 195 -12.23 27.08 3.97
C ARG A 195 -11.17 26.71 5.02
N ILE A 196 -11.58 26.10 6.15
CA ILE A 196 -10.66 25.76 7.24
C ILE A 196 -9.69 24.68 6.78
N PHE A 197 -10.19 23.67 6.05
CA PHE A 197 -9.35 22.60 5.53
C PHE A 197 -8.35 23.10 4.49
N LYS A 198 -8.77 24.04 3.62
CA LYS A 198 -7.84 24.72 2.68
C LYS A 198 -6.78 25.53 3.41
N GLN A 199 -7.17 26.34 4.40
CA GLN A 199 -6.21 27.14 5.18
C GLN A 199 -5.16 26.29 5.92
N ARG A 200 -5.47 25.03 6.22
CA ARG A 200 -4.57 24.10 6.92
C ARG A 200 -3.77 23.16 6.02
N ASN A 201 -3.96 23.19 4.71
CA ASN A 201 -3.25 22.28 3.78
C ASN A 201 -2.69 22.98 2.54
N VAL A 202 -3.21 24.14 2.15
CA VAL A 202 -2.68 24.93 1.04
C VAL A 202 -1.37 25.60 1.47
N ASP A 203 -0.38 25.59 0.58
CA ASP A 203 0.98 26.13 0.79
C ASP A 203 1.78 25.47 1.93
N ILE A 204 1.38 24.28 2.38
CA ILE A 204 2.07 23.52 3.44
C ILE A 204 2.80 22.33 2.83
N GLY A 205 4.07 22.15 3.24
CA GLY A 205 4.89 21.00 2.84
C GLY A 205 5.16 20.94 1.34
N VAL A 206 5.35 22.09 0.69
CA VAL A 206 5.62 22.20 -0.75
C VAL A 206 6.96 21.55 -1.10
N VAL A 207 6.98 20.77 -2.18
CA VAL A 207 8.18 20.05 -2.65
C VAL A 207 8.44 20.37 -4.11
N SER A 208 9.67 20.78 -4.44
CA SER A 208 10.06 20.94 -5.85
C SER A 208 10.32 19.59 -6.52
N ILE A 209 10.22 19.54 -7.84
CA ILE A 209 10.42 18.31 -8.61
C ILE A 209 11.83 17.72 -8.37
N ASP A 210 12.86 18.57 -8.39
CA ASP A 210 14.26 18.14 -8.22
C ASP A 210 14.51 17.57 -6.82
N GLU A 211 13.91 18.17 -5.79
CA GLU A 211 14.00 17.67 -4.41
C GLU A 211 13.24 16.36 -4.22
N ALA A 212 12.09 16.20 -4.87
CA ALA A 212 11.33 14.96 -4.83
C ALA A 212 12.16 13.79 -5.40
N TRP A 213 12.87 14.00 -6.51
CA TRP A 213 13.78 13.02 -7.09
C TRP A 213 15.01 12.76 -6.23
N ALA A 214 15.67 13.82 -5.76
CA ALA A 214 16.89 13.69 -4.94
C ALA A 214 16.64 12.92 -3.64
N ARG A 215 15.44 13.03 -3.08
CA ARG A 215 15.04 12.34 -1.83
C ARG A 215 14.38 10.98 -2.08
N GLY A 216 14.21 10.57 -3.33
CA GLY A 216 13.65 9.28 -3.70
C GLY A 216 12.18 9.11 -3.32
N PHE A 217 11.40 10.20 -3.38
CA PHE A 217 9.95 10.14 -3.22
C PHE A 217 9.31 9.25 -4.29
N SER A 218 8.08 8.82 -4.05
CA SER A 218 7.31 8.02 -5.01
C SER A 218 5.81 8.17 -4.74
N GLY A 219 4.98 7.71 -5.69
CA GLY A 219 3.53 7.73 -5.58
C GLY A 219 2.93 9.13 -5.58
N VAL A 220 1.97 9.33 -4.67
CA VAL A 220 1.22 10.58 -4.51
C VAL A 220 2.14 11.79 -4.26
N MET A 221 3.29 11.59 -3.61
CA MET A 221 4.25 12.67 -3.34
C MET A 221 4.87 13.23 -4.63
N ILE A 222 5.25 12.36 -5.58
CA ILE A 222 5.79 12.77 -6.88
C ILE A 222 4.68 13.32 -7.79
N ARG A 223 3.50 12.69 -7.79
CA ARG A 223 2.35 13.17 -8.55
C ARG A 223 1.87 14.53 -8.07
N GLY A 224 1.96 14.82 -6.78
CA GLY A 224 1.70 16.13 -6.19
C GLY A 224 2.62 17.21 -6.77
N ALA A 225 3.89 16.89 -6.97
CA ALA A 225 4.89 17.79 -7.54
C ALA A 225 4.74 18.07 -9.04
N GLY A 226 3.74 17.47 -9.71
CA GLY A 226 3.46 17.71 -11.12
C GLY A 226 4.07 16.69 -12.08
N VAL A 227 4.67 15.60 -11.58
CA VAL A 227 5.29 14.58 -12.41
C VAL A 227 4.31 13.42 -12.66
N PRO A 228 3.93 13.14 -13.92
CA PRO A 228 3.02 12.04 -14.26
C PRO A 228 3.76 10.69 -14.22
N TRP A 229 4.08 10.20 -13.02
CA TRP A 229 4.75 8.92 -12.79
C TRP A 229 3.85 7.96 -12.00
N ASP A 230 3.54 6.81 -12.60
CA ASP A 230 2.80 5.71 -11.98
C ASP A 230 3.28 4.39 -12.59
N LEU A 231 3.73 3.44 -11.77
CA LEU A 231 4.24 2.17 -12.28
C LEU A 231 3.19 1.39 -13.06
N ARG A 232 1.89 1.54 -12.75
CA ARG A 232 0.82 0.82 -13.45
C ARG A 232 0.71 1.18 -14.94
N LYS A 233 1.17 2.37 -15.35
CA LYS A 233 1.24 2.78 -16.77
C LYS A 233 2.66 2.77 -17.33
N ASN A 234 3.64 3.21 -16.54
CA ASN A 234 5.01 3.36 -17.00
C ASN A 234 5.74 2.01 -17.09
N GLN A 235 5.46 1.10 -16.14
CA GLN A 235 6.04 -0.25 -16.05
C GLN A 235 4.94 -1.24 -15.68
N PRO A 236 3.97 -1.43 -16.59
CA PRO A 236 2.77 -2.20 -16.32
C PRO A 236 3.11 -3.63 -15.91
N TYR A 237 2.34 -4.13 -14.96
CA TYR A 237 2.40 -5.51 -14.48
C TYR A 237 1.00 -6.12 -14.52
N GLU A 238 0.94 -7.45 -14.60
CA GLU A 238 -0.31 -8.19 -14.73
C GLU A 238 -1.17 -7.69 -15.90
N CYS A 239 -2.42 -7.29 -15.64
CA CYS A 239 -3.37 -6.85 -16.65
C CYS A 239 -3.68 -5.35 -16.60
N TYR A 240 -2.84 -4.53 -15.95
CA TYR A 240 -3.04 -3.07 -15.93
C TYR A 240 -2.97 -2.42 -17.31
N ASP A 241 -2.23 -3.02 -18.25
CA ASP A 241 -2.13 -2.59 -19.66
C ASP A 241 -3.46 -2.59 -20.40
N GLU A 242 -4.35 -3.51 -20.05
CA GLU A 242 -5.63 -3.64 -20.71
C GLU A 242 -6.70 -2.73 -20.08
N MET A 243 -6.39 -2.03 -18.99
CA MET A 243 -7.34 -1.23 -18.22
C MET A 243 -7.28 0.25 -18.58
N GLU A 244 -8.45 0.89 -18.65
CA GLU A 244 -8.57 2.31 -18.99
C GLU A 244 -8.80 3.18 -17.75
N PHE A 245 -7.75 3.87 -17.30
CA PHE A 245 -7.81 4.82 -16.19
C PHE A 245 -6.90 6.03 -16.44
N ASP A 246 -7.14 7.12 -15.72
CA ASP A 246 -6.34 8.34 -15.80
C ASP A 246 -5.48 8.52 -14.54
N ILE A 247 -4.33 9.18 -14.68
CA ILE A 247 -3.43 9.47 -13.55
C ILE A 247 -3.69 10.91 -13.11
N PRO A 248 -4.17 11.15 -11.87
CA PRO A 248 -4.29 12.50 -11.33
C PRO A 248 -2.91 13.07 -10.99
N VAL A 249 -2.69 14.34 -11.36
CA VAL A 249 -1.42 15.06 -11.16
C VAL A 249 -1.70 16.41 -10.53
N GLY A 250 -0.93 16.77 -9.51
CA GLY A 250 -1.00 18.05 -8.81
C GLY A 250 -0.29 19.17 -9.56
N LYS A 251 -0.42 20.41 -9.07
CA LYS A 251 0.22 21.59 -9.69
C LYS A 251 1.18 22.30 -8.74
N ASN A 252 0.78 22.42 -7.48
CA ASN A 252 1.46 23.24 -6.47
C ASN A 252 2.28 22.40 -5.48
N SER A 253 2.16 21.07 -5.50
CA SER A 253 2.91 20.14 -4.61
C SER A 253 2.60 20.26 -3.11
N ASP A 254 1.51 20.92 -2.75
CA ASP A 254 1.08 21.11 -1.37
C ASP A 254 0.32 19.88 -0.81
N CYS A 255 0.06 19.89 0.49
CA CYS A 255 -0.74 18.85 1.15
C CYS A 255 -2.17 18.75 0.58
N TYR A 256 -2.72 19.84 0.04
CA TYR A 256 -4.05 19.89 -0.55
C TYR A 256 -4.11 19.15 -1.90
N ASP A 257 -3.15 19.35 -2.79
CA ASP A 257 -3.04 18.63 -4.05
C ASP A 257 -2.88 17.13 -3.81
N ARG A 258 -2.08 16.72 -2.82
CA ARG A 258 -1.94 15.31 -2.43
C ARG A 258 -3.27 14.71 -1.95
N TYR A 259 -4.07 15.49 -1.22
CA TYR A 259 -5.42 15.08 -0.82
C TYR A 259 -6.33 14.91 -2.04
N LEU A 260 -6.33 15.87 -2.98
CA LEU A 260 -7.14 15.79 -4.20
C LEU A 260 -6.77 14.60 -5.08
N ILE A 261 -5.46 14.33 -5.23
CA ILE A 261 -4.96 13.16 -5.96
C ILE A 261 -5.53 11.87 -5.38
N ARG A 262 -5.56 11.71 -4.05
CA ARG A 262 -6.13 10.52 -3.40
C ARG A 262 -7.64 10.39 -3.60
N MET A 263 -8.35 11.52 -3.58
CA MET A 263 -9.79 11.54 -3.87
C MET A 263 -10.08 11.09 -5.31
N GLU A 264 -9.27 11.55 -6.28
CA GLU A 264 -9.37 11.11 -7.67
C GLU A 264 -8.90 9.67 -7.89
N GLU A 265 -7.82 9.23 -7.23
CA GLU A 265 -7.34 7.85 -7.29
C GLU A 265 -8.42 6.86 -6.82
N MET A 266 -9.21 7.20 -5.79
CA MET A 266 -10.36 6.37 -5.38
C MET A 266 -11.44 6.26 -6.48
N ARG A 267 -11.68 7.33 -7.25
CA ARG A 267 -12.62 7.30 -8.39
C ARG A 267 -12.09 6.45 -9.53
N GLN A 268 -10.78 6.57 -9.82
CA GLN A 268 -10.13 5.77 -10.85
C GLN A 268 -10.04 4.29 -10.46
N SER A 269 -9.77 3.98 -9.20
CA SER A 269 -9.85 2.61 -8.66
C SER A 269 -11.25 2.02 -8.80
N ALA A 270 -12.29 2.79 -8.51
CA ALA A 270 -13.67 2.35 -8.72
C ALA A 270 -13.98 2.07 -10.22
N LYS A 271 -13.41 2.86 -11.13
CA LYS A 271 -13.51 2.63 -12.58
C LYS A 271 -12.80 1.33 -13.01
N ILE A 272 -11.59 1.08 -12.50
CA ILE A 272 -10.84 -0.16 -12.75
C ILE A 272 -11.60 -1.37 -12.18
N MET A 273 -12.14 -1.25 -10.96
CA MET A 273 -12.95 -2.31 -10.34
C MET A 273 -14.14 -2.69 -11.21
N ARG A 274 -14.85 -1.72 -11.80
CA ARG A 274 -15.97 -1.99 -12.71
C ARG A 274 -15.51 -2.77 -13.94
N GLN A 275 -14.41 -2.35 -14.58
CA GLN A 275 -13.83 -3.06 -15.72
C GLN A 275 -13.40 -4.50 -15.35
N CYS A 276 -12.82 -4.71 -14.17
CA CYS A 276 -12.47 -6.04 -13.67
C CYS A 276 -13.71 -6.91 -13.47
N VAL A 277 -14.76 -6.38 -12.85
CA VAL A 277 -16.02 -7.10 -12.59
C VAL A 277 -16.67 -7.52 -13.92
N ASP A 278 -16.79 -6.60 -14.88
CA ASP A 278 -17.38 -6.89 -16.19
C ASP A 278 -16.61 -7.99 -16.93
N ARG A 279 -15.27 -7.95 -16.86
CA ARG A 279 -14.40 -8.98 -17.46
C ARG A 279 -14.43 -10.31 -16.73
N LEU A 280 -14.59 -10.32 -15.41
CA LEU A 280 -14.68 -11.55 -14.61
C LEU A 280 -16.03 -12.25 -14.78
N LEU A 281 -17.11 -11.49 -15.01
CA LEU A 281 -18.44 -12.02 -15.33
C LEU A 281 -18.55 -12.47 -16.79
N SER A 282 -17.69 -11.98 -17.68
CA SER A 282 -17.65 -12.44 -19.07
C SER A 282 -17.23 -13.92 -19.16
N THR A 283 -17.92 -14.68 -20.01
CA THR A 283 -17.71 -16.13 -20.20
C THR A 283 -16.32 -16.49 -20.75
N GLU A 284 -15.62 -15.53 -21.34
CA GLU A 284 -14.29 -15.70 -21.94
C GLU A 284 -13.18 -15.95 -20.90
N ASN A 285 -13.39 -15.54 -19.64
CA ASN A 285 -12.36 -15.57 -18.59
C ASN A 285 -12.60 -16.62 -17.50
N ASN A 286 -13.37 -17.68 -17.79
CA ASN A 286 -13.54 -18.84 -16.91
C ASN A 286 -12.32 -19.80 -16.94
N GLY A 287 -11.12 -19.23 -16.81
CA GLY A 287 -9.85 -19.95 -16.74
C GLY A 287 -9.47 -20.39 -15.32
N PRO A 288 -8.38 -21.15 -15.15
CA PRO A 288 -7.84 -21.43 -13.83
C PRO A 288 -7.35 -20.13 -13.16
N VAL A 289 -7.44 -20.05 -11.83
CA VAL A 289 -6.97 -18.87 -11.08
C VAL A 289 -5.48 -18.95 -10.74
N SER A 290 -4.95 -20.16 -10.68
CA SER A 290 -3.56 -20.44 -10.37
C SER A 290 -2.91 -21.26 -11.46
N SER A 291 -1.59 -21.15 -11.56
CA SER A 291 -0.77 -21.89 -12.51
C SER A 291 -1.02 -23.40 -12.35
N LEU A 292 -1.01 -24.08 -13.48
CA LEU A 292 -1.21 -25.53 -13.54
C LEU A 292 0.03 -26.31 -13.08
N ASP A 293 1.17 -25.64 -12.90
CA ASP A 293 2.39 -26.28 -12.42
C ASP A 293 2.25 -26.69 -10.93
N ARG A 294 2.08 -28.00 -10.72
CA ARG A 294 1.93 -28.65 -9.41
C ARG A 294 3.20 -28.66 -8.58
N LYS A 295 4.35 -28.24 -9.14
CA LYS A 295 5.61 -28.10 -8.39
C LYS A 295 5.69 -26.79 -7.60
N ILE A 296 4.82 -25.83 -7.92
CA ILE A 296 4.83 -24.48 -7.34
C ILE A 296 3.50 -24.26 -6.61
N VAL A 297 2.40 -24.56 -7.29
CA VAL A 297 1.04 -24.41 -6.75
C VAL A 297 0.54 -25.76 -6.20
N PRO A 298 -0.01 -25.80 -4.98
CA PRO A 298 -0.54 -27.04 -4.44
C PRO A 298 -1.76 -27.54 -5.25
N PRO A 299 -1.93 -28.87 -5.42
CA PRO A 299 -3.07 -29.42 -6.13
C PRO A 299 -4.39 -29.20 -5.38
N LYS A 300 -5.50 -29.26 -6.11
CA LYS A 300 -6.84 -29.17 -5.51
C LYS A 300 -7.09 -30.37 -4.59
N ARG A 301 -7.85 -30.15 -3.51
CA ARG A 301 -8.13 -31.20 -2.50
C ARG A 301 -8.79 -32.46 -3.08
N CYS A 302 -9.65 -32.31 -4.08
CA CYS A 302 -10.29 -33.47 -4.72
C CYS A 302 -9.27 -34.36 -5.44
N GLU A 303 -8.31 -33.74 -6.14
CA GLU A 303 -7.26 -34.43 -6.90
C GLU A 303 -6.19 -35.03 -5.97
N MET A 304 -5.80 -34.30 -4.93
CA MET A 304 -4.85 -34.78 -3.92
C MET A 304 -5.29 -36.07 -3.23
N LYS A 305 -6.61 -36.28 -3.06
CA LYS A 305 -7.15 -37.48 -2.41
C LYS A 305 -7.26 -38.68 -3.36
N SER A 306 -7.15 -38.49 -4.67
CA SER A 306 -7.31 -39.55 -5.67
C SER A 306 -6.01 -39.89 -6.39
N SER A 307 -5.14 -38.93 -6.67
CA SER A 307 -3.85 -39.12 -7.35
C SER A 307 -2.70 -39.21 -6.35
N MET A 308 -1.82 -40.18 -6.58
CA MET A 308 -0.59 -40.34 -5.80
C MET A 308 0.40 -39.20 -6.08
N GLU A 309 0.55 -38.76 -7.33
CA GLU A 309 1.45 -37.65 -7.68
C GLU A 309 1.00 -36.35 -7.00
N ALA A 310 -0.30 -36.06 -7.02
CA ALA A 310 -0.86 -34.88 -6.36
C ALA A 310 -0.60 -34.91 -4.85
N LEU A 311 -0.71 -36.08 -4.21
CA LEU A 311 -0.38 -36.23 -2.79
C LEU A 311 1.12 -35.99 -2.51
N ILE A 312 2.01 -36.51 -3.37
CA ILE A 312 3.46 -36.29 -3.26
C ILE A 312 3.79 -34.80 -3.38
N HIS A 313 3.24 -34.12 -4.39
CA HIS A 313 3.45 -32.69 -4.60
C HIS A 313 2.94 -31.87 -3.41
N HIS A 314 1.72 -32.16 -2.93
CA HIS A 314 1.17 -31.51 -1.75
C HIS A 314 2.07 -31.70 -0.52
N PHE A 315 2.52 -32.93 -0.26
CA PHE A 315 3.37 -33.23 0.88
C PHE A 315 4.71 -32.46 0.82
N LYS A 316 5.41 -32.51 -0.32
CA LYS A 316 6.69 -31.80 -0.50
C LYS A 316 6.55 -30.27 -0.40
N LEU A 317 5.52 -29.69 -1.01
CA LEU A 317 5.29 -28.24 -0.99
C LEU A 317 5.07 -27.68 0.42
N TYR A 318 4.39 -28.40 1.30
CA TYR A 318 4.11 -27.92 2.66
C TYR A 318 5.17 -28.29 3.70
N THR A 319 6.04 -29.26 3.40
CA THR A 319 7.12 -29.68 4.30
C THR A 319 8.45 -29.03 3.94
N GLU A 320 8.88 -29.20 2.69
CA GLU A 320 10.12 -28.67 2.15
C GLU A 320 9.90 -27.29 1.52
N GLY A 321 8.84 -27.12 0.72
CA GLY A 321 8.63 -25.92 -0.08
C GLY A 321 9.22 -26.04 -1.49
N PHE A 322 8.80 -25.14 -2.38
CA PHE A 322 9.35 -25.09 -3.73
C PHE A 322 10.75 -24.45 -3.70
N HIS A 323 11.61 -24.90 -4.61
CA HIS A 323 12.93 -24.32 -4.82
C HIS A 323 12.84 -23.23 -5.88
N THR A 324 13.67 -22.21 -5.73
CA THR A 324 13.80 -21.11 -6.70
C THR A 324 15.17 -21.21 -7.36
N PRO A 325 15.35 -20.76 -8.61
CA PRO A 325 16.68 -20.70 -9.20
C PRO A 325 17.55 -19.66 -8.48
N PRO A 326 18.87 -19.86 -8.43
CA PRO A 326 19.79 -18.88 -7.86
C PRO A 326 19.78 -17.61 -8.72
N GLY A 327 19.67 -16.45 -8.07
CA GLY A 327 19.56 -15.16 -8.77
C GLY A 327 19.11 -14.02 -7.87
N GLU A 328 19.15 -12.81 -8.42
CA GLU A 328 18.74 -11.59 -7.75
C GLU A 328 17.68 -10.88 -8.59
N VAL A 329 16.60 -10.45 -7.96
CA VAL A 329 15.52 -9.73 -8.64
C VAL A 329 15.03 -8.57 -7.78
N TYR A 330 14.84 -7.42 -8.44
CA TYR A 330 14.09 -6.29 -7.89
C TYR A 330 12.76 -6.16 -8.63
N VAL A 331 11.66 -6.18 -7.90
CA VAL A 331 10.33 -5.87 -8.45
C VAL A 331 9.71 -4.78 -7.59
N ALA A 332 9.10 -3.82 -8.26
CA ALA A 332 8.32 -2.80 -7.60
C ALA A 332 6.88 -2.79 -8.13
N VAL A 333 5.96 -2.43 -7.23
CA VAL A 333 4.52 -2.30 -7.47
C VAL A 333 4.10 -0.92 -6.99
N GLU A 334 3.12 -0.32 -7.68
CA GLU A 334 2.52 0.91 -7.20
C GLU A 334 1.58 0.59 -6.02
N ALA A 335 2.11 0.54 -4.80
CA ALA A 335 1.28 0.52 -3.60
C ALA A 335 0.54 1.87 -3.45
N PRO A 336 -0.53 1.96 -2.65
CA PRO A 336 -1.30 3.21 -2.52
C PRO A 336 -0.47 4.36 -1.90
N LYS A 337 0.55 4.02 -1.12
CA LYS A 337 1.51 4.96 -0.53
C LYS A 337 2.60 5.39 -1.52
N GLY A 338 2.86 4.60 -2.55
CA GLY A 338 3.88 4.82 -3.57
C GLY A 338 4.55 3.54 -4.02
N GLU A 339 5.76 3.65 -4.55
CA GLU A 339 6.47 2.51 -5.11
C GLU A 339 7.01 1.62 -3.98
N PHE A 340 6.38 0.47 -3.80
CA PHE A 340 6.83 -0.57 -2.88
C PHE A 340 7.67 -1.59 -3.64
N GLY A 341 8.93 -1.72 -3.24
CA GLY A 341 9.90 -2.58 -3.90
C GLY A 341 10.33 -3.76 -3.05
N VAL A 342 10.48 -4.93 -3.67
CA VAL A 342 11.04 -6.13 -3.07
C VAL A 342 12.31 -6.48 -3.82
N TYR A 343 13.44 -6.47 -3.11
CA TYR A 343 14.70 -7.01 -3.59
C TYR A 343 14.91 -8.40 -2.98
N LEU A 344 14.90 -9.43 -3.81
CA LEU A 344 15.00 -10.81 -3.41
C LEU A 344 16.26 -11.44 -3.99
N ILE A 345 17.08 -12.03 -3.12
CA ILE A 345 18.23 -12.86 -3.50
C ILE A 345 17.91 -14.30 -3.15
N SER A 346 18.05 -15.19 -4.12
CA SER A 346 17.96 -16.63 -3.97
C SER A 346 19.31 -17.29 -4.21
N ASP A 347 19.66 -18.24 -3.35
CA ASP A 347 20.84 -19.11 -3.44
C ASP A 347 20.54 -20.46 -4.12
N GLY A 348 19.33 -20.63 -4.67
CA GLY A 348 18.88 -21.90 -5.25
C GLY A 348 18.09 -22.79 -4.27
N THR A 349 17.92 -22.37 -3.02
CA THR A 349 17.22 -23.15 -1.99
C THR A 349 15.71 -22.84 -1.97
N ASN A 350 15.01 -23.47 -1.02
CA ASN A 350 13.60 -23.26 -0.69
C ASN A 350 13.34 -22.04 0.23
N LYS A 351 14.40 -21.33 0.61
CA LYS A 351 14.35 -20.13 1.46
C LYS A 351 14.97 -18.96 0.71
N PRO A 352 14.49 -17.73 0.92
CA PRO A 352 15.18 -16.57 0.39
C PRO A 352 16.48 -16.37 1.17
N TYR A 353 17.59 -16.21 0.45
CA TYR A 353 18.89 -15.92 1.06
C TYR A 353 18.88 -14.53 1.70
N ARG A 354 18.30 -13.56 1.00
CA ARG A 354 18.10 -12.20 1.49
C ARG A 354 16.83 -11.60 0.90
N VAL A 355 16.03 -10.95 1.73
CA VAL A 355 14.92 -10.10 1.29
C VAL A 355 15.14 -8.71 1.84
N LYS A 356 15.20 -7.72 0.95
CA LYS A 356 15.24 -6.30 1.33
C LYS A 356 13.98 -5.61 0.79
N LEU A 357 13.31 -4.88 1.67
CA LEU A 357 12.05 -4.24 1.35
C LEU A 357 12.24 -2.72 1.26
N ARG A 358 11.90 -2.14 0.11
CA ARG A 358 11.87 -0.70 -0.12
C ARG A 358 10.46 -0.19 0.14
N ALA A 359 10.22 0.29 1.35
CA ALA A 359 8.96 0.93 1.74
C ALA A 359 8.96 2.41 1.32
N PRO A 360 7.86 2.90 0.73
CA PRO A 360 7.73 4.30 0.35
C PRO A 360 7.77 5.24 1.56
N GLY A 361 7.07 4.89 2.65
CA GLY A 361 6.98 5.74 3.85
C GLY A 361 8.33 6.00 4.54
N PHE A 362 9.33 5.14 4.35
CA PHE A 362 10.68 5.36 4.88
C PHE A 362 11.41 6.52 4.17
N ALA A 363 11.34 6.56 2.85
CA ALA A 363 11.92 7.65 2.06
C ALA A 363 11.18 8.96 2.34
N HIS A 364 9.86 8.90 2.53
CA HIS A 364 9.08 10.09 2.87
C HIS A 364 9.39 10.61 4.27
N LEU A 365 9.49 9.73 5.28
CA LEU A 365 9.78 10.13 6.66
C LEU A 365 11.20 10.69 6.81
N GLN A 366 12.16 10.22 6.01
CA GLN A 366 13.51 10.81 5.96
C GLN A 366 13.47 12.31 5.61
N ALA A 367 12.48 12.74 4.83
CA ALA A 367 12.33 14.13 4.43
C ALA A 367 11.47 14.97 5.39
N MET A 368 11.05 14.42 6.52
CA MET A 368 10.17 15.12 7.46
C MET A 368 10.78 16.44 7.95
N ASP A 369 12.08 16.46 8.23
CA ASP A 369 12.82 17.66 8.61
C ASP A 369 12.76 18.73 7.52
N PHE A 370 12.97 18.34 6.26
CA PHE A 370 12.85 19.27 5.12
C PHE A 370 11.43 19.81 4.96
N LEU A 371 10.42 18.96 5.08
CA LEU A 371 9.01 19.34 4.87
C LEU A 371 8.46 20.24 5.97
N THR A 372 9.00 20.18 7.18
CA THR A 372 8.49 20.90 8.35
C THR A 372 9.26 22.16 8.70
N ARG A 373 10.49 22.32 8.20
CA ARG A 373 11.31 23.52 8.41
C ARG A 373 10.57 24.78 7.97
N GLY A 374 10.52 25.77 8.86
CA GLY A 374 9.87 27.05 8.60
C GLY A 374 8.33 27.02 8.72
N HIS A 375 7.74 25.86 9.02
CA HIS A 375 6.31 25.73 9.31
C HIS A 375 6.03 25.78 10.82
N MET A 376 4.76 25.96 11.18
CA MET A 376 4.34 25.95 12.58
C MET A 376 4.19 24.52 13.10
N LEU A 377 4.25 24.34 14.42
CA LEU A 377 4.02 23.04 15.06
C LEU A 377 2.69 22.38 14.63
N ALA A 378 1.64 23.17 14.40
CA ALA A 378 0.33 22.67 13.96
C ALA A 378 0.34 22.16 12.51
N ASP A 379 1.27 22.59 11.67
CA ASP A 379 1.37 22.15 10.28
C ASP A 379 2.13 20.83 10.17
N ALA A 380 3.00 20.52 11.15
CA ALA A 380 3.71 19.25 11.22
C ALA A 380 2.76 18.04 11.25
N THR A 381 1.60 18.15 11.89
CA THR A 381 0.59 17.08 11.89
C THR A 381 -0.10 16.94 10.54
N ALA A 382 -0.39 18.06 9.85
CA ALA A 382 -0.96 18.04 8.50
C ALA A 382 0.02 17.44 7.48
N ILE A 383 1.31 17.78 7.59
CA ILE A 383 2.38 17.20 6.77
C ILE A 383 2.46 15.70 7.01
N LEU A 384 2.49 15.26 8.27
CA LEU A 384 2.57 13.83 8.62
C LEU A 384 1.37 13.05 8.08
N GLY A 385 0.14 13.57 8.22
CA GLY A 385 -1.05 12.97 7.62
C GLY A 385 -0.97 12.93 6.09
N SER A 386 -0.45 14.00 5.46
CA SER A 386 -0.34 14.07 4.00
C SER A 386 0.63 13.06 3.39
N ILE A 387 1.60 12.55 4.15
CA ILE A 387 2.61 11.58 3.68
C ILE A 387 2.09 10.14 3.73
N ASP A 388 1.05 9.87 4.53
CA ASP A 388 0.46 8.52 4.68
C ASP A 388 1.39 7.49 5.32
N ILE A 389 1.89 7.78 6.53
CA ILE A 389 2.88 6.91 7.18
C ILE A 389 2.21 5.79 7.96
N VAL A 390 2.66 4.56 7.72
CA VAL A 390 2.36 3.40 8.57
C VAL A 390 3.67 2.85 9.11
N PHE A 391 3.86 2.87 10.42
CA PHE A 391 5.16 2.53 11.03
C PHE A 391 5.57 1.07 10.83
N GLY A 392 4.62 0.18 10.55
CA GLY A 392 4.93 -1.22 10.25
C GLY A 392 5.75 -1.39 8.97
N GLU A 393 5.60 -0.51 7.98
CA GLU A 393 6.45 -0.50 6.78
C GLU A 393 7.71 0.35 6.94
N VAL A 394 7.76 1.31 7.87
CA VAL A 394 8.97 2.09 8.14
C VAL A 394 9.98 1.24 8.92
N ASP A 395 9.51 0.59 9.97
CA ASP A 395 10.31 -0.20 10.92
C ASP A 395 10.26 -1.70 10.56
N ARG A 396 11.08 -2.13 9.59
CA ARG A 396 11.09 -3.52 9.08
C ARG A 396 12.18 -4.36 9.71
#